data_AF-A0A419N9D4-F1
#
_entry.id   AF-A0A419N9D4-F1
#
_cell.length_a   1.000
_cell.length_b   1.000
_cell.length_c   1.000
_cell.angle_alpha   90.00
_cell.angle_beta   90.00
_cell.angle_gamma   90.00
#
_symmetry.space_group_name_H-M   'P 1'
#
loop_
_entity.id
_entity.type
_entity.pdbx_description
1 polymer ?
#
loop_
_entity_poly.entity_id
_entity_poly.type
_entity_poly.pdbx_seq_one_letter_code
_entity_poly.pdbx_strand_id
1 'polypeptide(L)'
;MPNSDWKLVNTGKKESYELEHWLKKKEYSTSEDNFNKLTKTIETKVKKGYSEKILEWSELDTALENHPNWFSDLAPMVHKK
;
A
#
# COMPACT_ATOMS: atom_id res chain seq x y z
N MET A 1 18.12 -0.58 -13.74
CA MET A 1 19.14 -0.87 -12.72
C MET A 1 18.45 -1.57 -11.56
N PRO A 2 19.01 -2.70 -11.11
CA PRO A 2 18.40 -3.60 -10.14
C PRO A 2 18.55 -3.00 -8.74
N ASN A 3 17.57 -3.21 -7.86
CA ASN A 3 17.90 -3.59 -6.49
C ASN A 3 16.69 -4.23 -5.83
N SER A 4 16.94 -5.47 -5.43
CA SER A 4 16.05 -6.46 -4.86
C SER A 4 15.75 -6.16 -3.38
N ASP A 5 15.63 -4.88 -2.99
CA ASP A 5 15.68 -4.46 -1.58
C ASP A 5 14.38 -3.84 -1.05
N TRP A 6 13.35 -3.69 -1.87
CA TRP A 6 12.03 -3.26 -1.38
C TRP A 6 11.26 -4.43 -0.75
N LYS A 7 11.91 -5.22 0.10
CA LYS A 7 11.25 -6.37 0.75
C LYS A 7 10.38 -5.96 1.93
N LEU A 8 10.47 -4.73 2.43
CA LEU A 8 9.87 -4.39 3.72
C LEU A 8 9.06 -3.09 3.60
N VAL A 9 7.73 -3.20 3.58
CA VAL A 9 6.79 -2.09 3.78
C VAL A 9 6.78 -1.75 5.25
N ASN A 10 7.59 -0.80 5.68
CA ASN A 10 7.41 -0.21 6.99
C ASN A 10 6.23 0.76 6.93
N THR A 11 5.13 0.41 7.59
CA THR A 11 3.93 1.27 7.66
C THR A 11 4.09 2.49 8.58
N GLY A 12 5.29 2.74 9.09
CA GLY A 12 5.60 3.91 9.93
C GLY A 12 5.68 5.22 9.13
N LYS A 13 5.44 6.35 9.82
CA LYS A 13 5.44 7.72 9.24
C LYS A 13 6.71 8.13 8.45
N LYS A 14 7.82 7.38 8.56
CA LYS A 14 9.08 7.66 7.87
C LYS A 14 9.17 7.12 6.44
N GLU A 15 8.31 6.17 6.07
CA GLU A 15 8.36 5.44 4.79
C GLU A 15 7.11 5.68 3.93
N SER A 16 6.45 6.83 4.15
CA SER A 16 5.34 7.29 3.31
C SER A 16 5.70 7.32 1.82
N TYR A 17 6.95 7.59 1.48
CA TYR A 17 7.41 7.62 0.08
C TYR A 17 7.17 6.31 -0.68
N GLU A 18 7.33 5.14 -0.03
CA GLU A 18 7.18 3.87 -0.72
C GLU A 18 5.72 3.47 -0.90
N LEU A 19 4.88 3.73 0.11
CA LEU A 19 3.43 3.62 -0.01
C LEU A 19 2.90 4.56 -1.10
N GLU A 20 3.49 5.75 -1.22
CA GLU A 20 3.15 6.71 -2.28
C GLU A 20 3.46 6.16 -3.66
N HIS A 21 4.64 5.55 -3.78
CA HIS A 21 5.09 4.93 -5.02
C HIS A 21 4.18 3.76 -5.41
N TRP A 22 3.76 2.93 -4.45
CA TRP A 22 2.81 1.85 -4.71
C TRP A 22 1.44 2.38 -5.15
N LEU A 23 0.88 3.37 -4.44
CA LEU A 23 -0.38 4.02 -4.80
C LEU A 23 -0.32 4.56 -6.23
N LYS A 24 0.76 5.27 -6.57
CA LYS A 24 0.98 5.83 -7.91
C LYS A 24 1.11 4.73 -8.98
N LYS A 25 1.83 3.65 -8.69
CA LYS A 25 1.98 2.50 -9.60
C LYS A 25 0.64 1.80 -9.89
N LYS A 26 -0.28 1.83 -8.92
CA LYS A 26 -1.63 1.25 -9.03
C LYS A 26 -2.71 2.27 -9.41
N GLU A 27 -2.29 3.47 -9.85
CA GLU A 27 -3.19 4.53 -10.30
C GLU A 27 -4.19 4.99 -9.22
N TYR A 28 -3.79 4.95 -7.95
CA TYR A 28 -4.51 5.55 -6.84
C TYR A 28 -3.96 6.94 -6.50
N SER A 29 -4.82 7.78 -5.91
CA SER A 29 -4.41 9.10 -5.40
C SER A 29 -3.41 8.93 -4.25
N THR A 30 -2.38 9.78 -4.22
CA THR A 30 -1.37 9.85 -3.16
C THR A 30 -1.80 10.79 -2.01
N SER A 31 -3.11 10.94 -1.80
CA SER A 31 -3.65 11.77 -0.71
C SER A 31 -3.43 11.12 0.66
N GLU A 32 -3.28 11.95 1.70
CA GLU A 32 -3.12 11.47 3.09
C GLU A 32 -4.26 10.53 3.52
N ASP A 33 -5.48 10.76 3.02
CA ASP A 33 -6.62 9.87 3.25
C ASP A 33 -6.38 8.45 2.68
N ASN A 34 -5.93 8.35 1.43
CA ASN A 34 -5.58 7.07 0.81
C ASN A 34 -4.42 6.38 1.51
N PHE A 35 -3.42 7.14 1.99
CA PHE A 35 -2.35 6.59 2.81
C PHE A 35 -2.88 5.96 4.10
N ASN A 36 -3.69 6.70 4.85
CA ASN A 36 -4.26 6.22 6.11
C ASN A 36 -5.12 4.97 5.88
N LYS A 37 -5.92 4.95 4.80
CA LYS A 37 -6.72 3.79 4.40
C LYS A 37 -5.84 2.60 4.01
N LEU A 38 -4.83 2.80 3.17
CA LEU A 38 -3.91 1.74 2.74
C LEU A 38 -3.18 1.14 3.94
N THR A 39 -2.62 1.97 4.81
CA THR A 39 -1.96 1.53 6.05
C THR A 39 -2.91 0.71 6.93
N LYS A 40 -4.14 1.18 7.12
CA LYS A 40 -5.14 0.45 7.89
C LYS A 40 -5.51 -0.88 7.24
N THR A 41 -5.65 -0.94 5.92
CA THR A 41 -5.90 -2.19 5.18
C THR A 41 -4.73 -3.15 5.34
N ILE A 42 -3.49 -2.67 5.24
CA ILE A 42 -2.29 -3.49 5.46
C ILE A 42 -2.28 -4.05 6.88
N GLU A 43 -2.49 -3.23 7.90
CA GLU A 43 -2.44 -3.65 9.31
C GLU A 43 -3.57 -4.61 9.67
N THR A 44 -4.79 -4.34 9.19
CA THR A 44 -5.99 -5.09 9.60
C THR A 44 -6.30 -6.31 8.71
N LYS A 45 -6.06 -6.23 7.40
CA LYS A 45 -6.43 -7.27 6.44
C LYS A 45 -5.23 -8.10 6.00
N VAL A 46 -4.14 -7.46 5.61
CA VAL A 46 -2.98 -8.15 5.04
C VAL A 46 -2.15 -8.79 6.15
N LYS A 47 -1.76 -8.01 7.16
CA LYS A 47 -1.04 -8.47 8.35
C LYS A 47 -1.92 -9.13 9.40
N LYS A 48 -3.25 -9.05 9.29
CA LYS A 48 -4.18 -9.68 10.26
C LYS A 48 -3.80 -9.44 11.75
N GLY A 49 -3.23 -8.28 12.08
CA GLY A 49 -2.77 -7.96 13.44
C GLY A 49 -1.38 -8.47 13.86
N TYR A 50 -0.58 -9.03 12.94
CA TYR A 50 0.84 -9.27 13.20
C TYR A 50 1.56 -7.94 13.45
N SER A 51 2.26 -7.86 14.59
CA SER A 51 3.02 -6.68 15.01
C SER A 51 4.30 -6.47 14.20
N GLU A 52 4.62 -7.38 13.28
CA GLU A 52 5.76 -7.22 12.40
C GLU A 52 5.50 -6.03 11.51
N LYS A 53 6.36 -5.00 11.61
CA LYS A 53 6.27 -3.78 10.80
C LYS A 53 6.69 -4.01 9.36
N ILE A 54 7.03 -5.24 9.00
CA ILE A 54 7.63 -5.63 7.74
C ILE A 54 6.59 -6.42 6.94
N LEU A 55 6.46 -6.12 5.66
CA LEU A 55 5.65 -6.88 4.69
C LEU A 55 6.31 -6.78 3.32
N GLU A 56 6.29 -7.82 2.49
CA GLU A 56 6.82 -7.72 1.13
C GLU A 56 5.79 -7.06 0.18
N TRP A 57 6.23 -6.24 -0.77
CA TRP A 57 5.32 -5.64 -1.78
C TRP A 57 4.56 -6.70 -2.59
N SER A 58 5.16 -7.87 -2.80
CA SER A 58 4.52 -9.03 -3.42
C SER A 58 3.30 -9.50 -2.64
N GLU A 59 3.31 -9.44 -1.30
CA GLU A 59 2.15 -9.77 -0.47
C GLU A 59 1.05 -8.73 -0.63
N LEU A 60 1.40 -7.45 -0.74
CA LEU A 60 0.43 -6.38 -1.00
C LEU A 60 -0.19 -6.50 -2.39
N ASP A 61 0.62 -6.78 -3.42
CA ASP A 61 0.16 -7.03 -4.77
C ASP A 61 -0.76 -8.25 -4.83
N THR A 62 -0.36 -9.36 -4.20
CA THR A 62 -1.16 -10.59 -4.10
C THR A 62 -2.48 -10.33 -3.36
N ALA A 63 -2.46 -9.51 -2.30
CA ALA A 63 -3.68 -9.13 -1.59
C ALA A 63 -4.61 -8.30 -2.46
N LEU A 64 -4.08 -7.39 -3.29
CA LEU A 64 -4.88 -6.61 -4.24
C LEU A 64 -5.51 -7.52 -5.31
N GLU A 65 -4.77 -8.49 -5.84
CA GLU A 65 -5.26 -9.44 -6.84
C GLU A 65 -6.34 -10.38 -6.28
N ASN A 66 -6.12 -10.94 -5.10
CA ASN A 66 -7.06 -11.90 -4.49
C ASN A 66 -8.25 -11.23 -3.80
N HIS A 67 -8.07 -10.02 -3.29
CA HIS A 67 -9.07 -9.30 -2.49
C HIS A 67 -9.15 -7.81 -2.88
N PRO A 68 -9.55 -7.49 -4.13
CA PRO A 68 -9.66 -6.12 -4.60
C PRO A 68 -10.66 -5.29 -3.77
N ASN A 69 -11.63 -5.94 -3.13
CA ASN A 69 -12.59 -5.31 -2.24
C ASN A 69 -11.95 -4.69 -0.99
N TRP A 70 -10.78 -5.16 -0.53
CA TRP A 70 -10.06 -4.55 0.60
C TRP A 70 -9.49 -3.16 0.27
N PHE A 71 -9.32 -2.87 -1.01
CA PHE A 71 -8.75 -1.63 -1.53
C PHE A 71 -9.82 -0.73 -2.17
N SER A 72 -11.09 -1.12 -2.09
CA SER A 72 -12.21 -0.39 -2.70
C SER A 72 -12.42 1.01 -2.10
N ASP A 73 -11.96 1.23 -0.86
CA ASP A 73 -12.01 2.54 -0.20
C ASP A 73 -10.95 3.53 -0.71
N LEU A 74 -9.96 3.06 -1.50
CA LEU A 74 -8.93 3.91 -2.08
C LEU A 74 -9.48 4.69 -3.27
N ALA A 75 -9.31 6.01 -3.22
CA ALA A 75 -9.69 6.88 -4.31
C ALA A 75 -8.74 6.69 -5.51
N PRO A 76 -9.27 6.48 -6.73
CA PRO A 76 -8.44 6.43 -7.92
C PRO A 76 -7.75 7.78 -8.16
N MET A 77 -6.62 7.75 -8.86
CA MET A 77 -5.90 8.94 -9.27
C MET A 77 -6.75 9.70 -10.27
N VAL A 78 -7.36 10.80 -9.81
CA VAL A 78 -8.14 11.67 -10.71
C VAL A 78 -7.14 12.43 -11.58
N HIS A 79 -6.96 11.97 -12.83
CA HIS A 79 -6.36 12.79 -13.86
C HIS A 79 -7.31 13.95 -14.14
N LYS A 80 -7.06 15.12 -13.53
CA LYS A 80 -7.72 16.36 -13.95
C LYS A 80 -7.42 16.54 -15.44
N LYS A 81 -8.48 16.46 -16.24
CA LYS A 81 -8.48 16.69 -17.69
C LYS A 81 -8.48 18.19 -17.97
#